data_AF-A0A0Q4XHU5-F1
#
_entry.id   AF-A0A0Q4XHU5-F1
#
_cell.length_a   1.000
_cell.length_b   1.000
_cell.length_c   1.000
_cell.angle_alpha   90.00
_cell.angle_beta   90.00
_cell.angle_gamma   90.00
#
_symmetry.space_group_name_H-M   'P 1'
#
loop_
_entity.id
_entity.type
_entity.pdbx_description
1 polymer ?
#
loop_
_entity_poly.entity_id
_entity_poly.type
_entity_poly.pdbx_seq_one_letter_code
_entity_poly.pdbx_strand_id
1 'polypeptide(L)'
;MSEPPADAETFLAVTDSIADLQPGLSTLEAGLLAGLHLKLAADSRSFARVFGVEHALVLRAVETLSGEAELLAITERNQRTQRTRYEATPAGLAILDHLHG
;
A
#
# COMPACT_ATOMS: atom_id res chain seq x y z
N MET A 1 22.25 -13.12 -1.70
CA MET A 1 21.99 -12.34 -2.93
C MET A 1 20.59 -11.78 -2.75
N SER A 2 20.43 -10.46 -2.67
CA SER A 2 19.10 -9.87 -2.48
C SER A 2 18.30 -10.02 -3.77
N GLU A 3 17.05 -10.43 -3.66
CA GLU A 3 16.11 -10.46 -4.79
C GLU A 3 15.98 -9.04 -5.36
N PRO A 4 15.96 -8.85 -6.69
CA PRO A 4 15.71 -7.55 -7.27
C PRO A 4 14.33 -7.05 -6.82
N PRO A 5 14.15 -5.73 -6.61
CA PRO A 5 12.83 -5.18 -6.33
C PRO A 5 11.86 -5.59 -7.45
N ALA A 6 10.59 -5.82 -7.09
CA ALA A 6 9.55 -6.14 -8.05
C ALA A 6 9.53 -5.11 -9.18
N ASP A 7 9.39 -5.58 -10.42
CA ASP A 7 9.30 -4.71 -11.58
C ASP A 7 7.90 -4.08 -11.72
N ALA A 8 7.76 -3.17 -12.68
CA ALA A 8 6.52 -2.45 -12.90
C ALA A 8 5.36 -3.37 -13.31
N GLU A 9 5.64 -4.43 -14.08
CA GLU A 9 4.62 -5.39 -14.52
C GLU A 9 4.07 -6.19 -13.33
N THR A 10 4.96 -6.67 -12.47
CA THR A 10 4.58 -7.35 -11.22
C THR A 10 3.76 -6.43 -10.31
N PHE A 11 4.16 -5.17 -10.17
CA PHE A 11 3.42 -4.19 -9.37
C PHE A 11 1.99 -3.96 -9.89
N LEU A 12 1.83 -3.79 -11.21
CA LEU A 12 0.53 -3.57 -11.83
C LEU A 12 -0.36 -4.82 -11.70
N ALA A 13 0.17 -6.01 -11.98
CA ALA A 13 -0.58 -7.26 -11.84
C ALA A 13 -1.08 -7.49 -10.41
N VAL A 14 -0.26 -7.19 -9.41
CA VAL A 14 -0.67 -7.29 -8.00
C VAL A 14 -1.70 -6.21 -7.64
N THR A 15 -1.52 -4.99 -8.15
CA THR A 15 -2.49 -3.89 -7.92
C THR A 15 -3.87 -4.25 -8.49
N ASP A 16 -3.92 -4.77 -9.71
CA ASP A 16 -5.15 -5.20 -10.37
C ASP A 16 -5.80 -6.36 -9.61
N SER A 17 -5.02 -7.35 -9.16
CA SER A 17 -5.51 -8.47 -8.36
C SER A 17 -6.15 -7.99 -7.04
N ILE A 18 -5.55 -7.01 -6.37
CA ILE A 18 -6.12 -6.43 -5.14
C ILE A 18 -7.40 -5.64 -5.44
N ALA A 19 -7.44 -4.88 -6.54
CA ALA A 19 -8.63 -4.14 -6.96
C ALA A 19 -9.80 -5.09 -7.32
N ASP A 20 -9.52 -6.23 -7.93
CA ASP A 20 -10.51 -7.27 -8.22
C ASP A 20 -11.04 -7.93 -6.95
N LEU A 21 -10.16 -8.21 -5.97
CA LEU A 21 -10.52 -8.77 -4.66
C LEU A 21 -11.28 -7.77 -3.78
N GLN A 22 -11.03 -6.47 -3.94
CA GLN A 22 -11.72 -5.39 -3.25
C GLN A 22 -12.19 -4.29 -4.21
N PRO A 23 -13.34 -4.48 -4.87
CA PRO A 23 -13.90 -3.52 -5.82
C PRO A 23 -14.24 -2.14 -5.21
N GLY A 24 -14.29 -2.03 -3.88
CA GLY A 24 -14.51 -0.77 -3.17
C GLY A 24 -13.25 0.11 -3.05
N LEU A 25 -12.06 -0.43 -3.33
CA LEU A 25 -10.82 0.32 -3.29
C LEU A 25 -10.56 1.06 -4.60
N SER A 26 -10.06 2.28 -4.49
CA SER A 26 -9.47 2.96 -5.63
C SER A 26 -8.15 2.30 -6.05
N THR A 27 -7.72 2.54 -7.29
CA THR A 27 -6.42 2.05 -7.79
C THR A 27 -5.25 2.50 -6.93
N LEU A 28 -5.29 3.70 -6.33
CA LEU A 28 -4.23 4.18 -5.44
C LEU A 28 -4.19 3.41 -4.11
N GLU A 29 -5.35 3.06 -3.57
CA GLU A 29 -5.46 2.28 -2.32
C GLU A 29 -5.02 0.83 -2.54
N ALA A 30 -5.44 0.20 -3.64
CA ALA A 30 -4.93 -1.10 -4.06
C ALA A 30 -3.41 -1.07 -4.28
N GLY A 31 -2.91 -0.03 -4.95
CA GLY A 31 -1.48 0.16 -5.18
C GLY A 31 -0.67 0.33 -3.90
N LEU A 32 -1.23 0.97 -2.87
CA LEU A 32 -0.58 1.08 -1.55
C LEU A 32 -0.39 -0.28 -0.87
N LEU A 33 -1.41 -1.14 -0.93
CA LEU A 33 -1.33 -2.51 -0.43
C LEU A 33 -0.33 -3.35 -1.25
N ALA A 34 -0.33 -3.21 -2.57
CA ALA A 34 0.65 -3.85 -3.46
C ALA A 34 2.09 -3.42 -3.13
N GLY A 35 2.32 -2.11 -2.97
CA GLY A 35 3.62 -1.55 -2.62
C GLY A 35 4.14 -2.03 -1.26
N LEU A 36 3.23 -2.26 -0.30
CA LEU A 36 3.57 -2.86 0.99
C LEU A 36 3.92 -4.34 0.85
N HIS A 37 3.07 -5.11 0.15
CA HIS A 37 3.24 -6.54 -0.10
C HIS A 37 4.56 -6.86 -0.80
N LEU A 38 4.86 -6.13 -1.87
CA LEU A 38 6.08 -6.25 -2.67
C LEU A 38 7.30 -5.60 -2.01
N LYS A 39 7.17 -5.10 -0.78
CA LYS A 39 8.24 -4.44 0.00
C LYS A 39 8.88 -3.25 -0.73
N LEU A 40 8.12 -2.57 -1.59
CA LEU A 40 8.55 -1.37 -2.32
C LEU A 40 8.44 -0.11 -1.46
N ALA A 41 7.41 -0.04 -0.60
CA ALA A 41 7.21 1.05 0.35
C ALA A 41 6.35 0.64 1.55
N ALA A 42 6.82 0.97 2.75
CA ALA A 42 6.09 0.78 4.02
C ALA A 42 5.73 2.11 4.70
N ASP A 43 5.79 3.22 3.95
CA ASP A 43 5.41 4.54 4.44
C ASP A 43 5.02 5.50 3.31
N SER A 44 4.22 6.51 3.67
CA SER A 44 3.60 7.43 2.72
C SER A 44 4.59 8.27 1.90
N ARG A 45 5.78 8.59 2.43
CA ARG A 45 6.80 9.36 1.70
C ARG A 45 7.57 8.49 0.73
N SER A 46 7.91 7.28 1.13
CA SER A 46 8.58 6.31 0.25
C SER A 46 7.69 5.97 -0.93
N PHE A 47 6.39 5.69 -0.69
CA PHE A 47 5.43 5.40 -1.75
C PHE A 47 5.31 6.56 -2.75
N ALA A 48 5.03 7.77 -2.26
CA ALA A 48 4.94 8.98 -3.09
C ALA A 48 6.16 9.17 -3.99
N ARG A 49 7.37 8.98 -3.43
CA ARG A 49 8.63 9.13 -4.17
C ARG A 49 8.85 8.01 -5.19
N VAL A 50 8.58 6.76 -4.85
CA VAL A 50 8.81 5.61 -5.73
C VAL A 50 7.90 5.67 -6.95
N PHE A 51 6.62 6.02 -6.75
CA PHE A 51 5.61 6.00 -7.80
C PHE A 51 5.34 7.38 -8.43
N GLY A 52 6.05 8.44 -8.00
CA GLY A 52 5.88 9.79 -8.54
C GLY A 52 4.49 10.38 -8.28
N VAL A 53 3.87 10.05 -7.14
CA VAL A 53 2.53 10.50 -6.74
C VAL A 53 2.62 11.59 -5.68
N GLU A 54 1.70 12.55 -5.72
CA GLU A 54 1.61 13.60 -4.69
C GLU A 54 1.39 13.02 -3.28
N HIS A 55 2.22 13.44 -2.32
CA HIS A 55 2.19 12.92 -0.95
C HIS A 55 0.83 13.10 -0.27
N ALA A 56 0.13 14.19 -0.57
CA ALA A 56 -1.20 14.45 -0.02
C ALA A 56 -2.25 13.40 -0.47
N LEU A 57 -2.17 12.92 -1.72
CA LEU A 57 -3.05 11.86 -2.21
C LEU A 57 -2.75 10.53 -1.51
N VAL A 58 -1.46 10.24 -1.31
CA VAL A 58 -1.03 9.06 -0.56
C VAL A 58 -1.53 9.11 0.88
N LEU A 59 -1.47 10.27 1.55
CA LEU A 59 -1.99 10.42 2.91
C LEU A 59 -3.49 10.20 3.00
N ARG A 60 -4.26 10.70 2.02
CA ARG A 60 -5.70 10.46 1.96
C ARG A 60 -6.01 8.96 1.84
N ALA A 61 -5.33 8.27 0.93
CA ALA A 61 -5.52 6.84 0.73
C ALA A 61 -5.10 6.02 1.97
N VAL A 62 -4.00 6.39 2.64
CA VAL A 62 -3.60 5.78 3.91
C VAL A 62 -4.67 5.98 4.99
N GLU A 63 -5.28 7.17 5.07
CA GLU A 63 -6.36 7.43 6.03
C GLU A 63 -7.59 6.57 5.74
N THR A 64 -8.02 6.43 4.47
CA THR A 64 -9.10 5.50 4.10
C THR A 64 -8.78 4.06 4.51
N LEU A 65 -7.58 3.60 4.16
CA LEU A 65 -7.14 2.22 4.42
C LEU A 65 -6.99 1.91 5.91
N SER A 66 -6.62 2.89 6.73
CA SER A 66 -6.51 2.72 8.19
C SER A 66 -7.78 3.03 8.97
N GLY A 67 -8.73 3.72 8.34
CA GLY A 67 -10.03 4.09 8.91
C GLY A 67 -11.10 3.11 8.45
N GLU A 68 -11.92 3.53 7.48
CA GLU A 68 -13.11 2.80 7.04
C GLU A 68 -12.81 1.38 6.54
N ALA A 69 -11.72 1.18 5.82
CA ALA A 69 -11.41 -0.14 5.25
C ALA A 69 -10.73 -1.08 6.26
N GLU A 70 -10.13 -0.53 7.34
CA GLU A 70 -9.39 -1.28 8.37
C GLU A 70 -8.33 -2.26 7.81
N LEU A 71 -7.72 -1.96 6.66
CA LEU A 71 -6.72 -2.81 5.99
C LEU A 71 -5.28 -2.46 6.38
N LEU A 72 -5.03 -1.25 6.87
CA LEU A 72 -3.73 -0.80 7.35
C LEU A 72 -3.77 -0.36 8.82
N ALA A 73 -2.78 -0.77 9.60
CA ALA A 73 -2.50 -0.23 10.92
C ALA A 73 -1.37 0.79 10.82
N ILE A 74 -1.56 1.97 11.41
CA ILE A 74 -0.51 2.99 11.46
C ILE A 74 0.41 2.73 12.64
N THR A 75 1.71 2.61 12.37
CA THR A 75 2.72 2.30 13.39
C THR A 75 3.51 3.53 13.84
N GLU A 76 3.64 4.54 12.99
CA GLU A 76 4.37 5.78 13.31
C GLU A 76 3.84 6.94 12.46
N ARG A 77 3.72 8.14 13.05
CA ARG A 77 3.45 9.40 12.33
C ARG A 77 4.48 10.46 12.70
N ASN A 78 5.17 11.00 11.70
CA ASN A 78 6.06 12.15 11.89
C ASN A 78 5.28 13.47 11.76
N GLN A 79 5.14 14.22 12.86
CA GLN A 79 4.33 15.44 12.91
C GLN A 79 4.84 16.59 12.02
N ARG A 80 6.14 16.63 11.70
CA ARG A 80 6.72 17.71 10.89
C ARG A 80 6.56 17.45 9.39
N THR A 81 6.70 16.20 8.96
CA THR A 81 6.73 15.84 7.54
C THR A 81 5.47 15.12 7.06
N GLN A 82 4.57 14.80 8.00
CA GLN A 82 3.41 13.92 7.81
C GLN A 82 3.78 12.56 7.23
N ARG A 83 5.03 12.09 7.39
CA ARG A 83 5.41 10.73 7.00
C ARG A 83 4.68 9.75 7.92
N THR A 84 3.91 8.84 7.33
CA THR A 84 3.11 7.85 8.04
C THR A 84 3.61 6.47 7.68
N ARG A 85 4.09 5.71 8.66
CA ARG A 85 4.41 4.28 8.52
C ARG A 85 3.19 3.45 8.82
N TYR A 86 3.07 2.34 8.12
CA TYR A 86 1.94 1.46 8.24
C TYR A 86 2.34 0.00 8.00
N GLU A 87 1.54 -0.90 8.55
CA GLU A 87 1.59 -2.34 8.35
C GLU A 87 0.20 -2.84 7.98
N ALA A 88 0.09 -4.02 7.37
CA ALA A 88 -1.20 -4.62 7.08
C ALA A 88 -1.85 -5.09 8.39
N THR A 89 -3.15 -4.84 8.56
CA THR A 89 -3.95 -5.46 9.63
C THR A 89 -4.16 -6.94 9.32
N PRO A 90 -4.73 -7.74 10.24
CA PRO A 90 -5.16 -9.09 9.92
C PRO A 90 -6.09 -9.17 8.70
N ALA A 91 -6.97 -8.18 8.50
CA ALA A 91 -7.85 -8.10 7.33
C ALA A 91 -7.06 -7.78 6.05
N GLY A 92 -6.12 -6.83 6.12
CA GLY A 92 -5.21 -6.53 5.02
C GLY A 92 -4.35 -7.73 4.63
N LEU A 93 -3.79 -8.44 5.61
CA LEU A 93 -3.01 -9.66 5.39
C LEU A 93 -3.84 -10.75 4.73
N ALA A 94 -5.10 -10.94 5.14
CA ALA A 94 -5.97 -11.91 4.51
C ALA A 94 -6.16 -11.64 3.01
N ILE A 95 -6.25 -10.38 2.58
CA ILE A 95 -6.28 -10.03 1.14
C ILE A 95 -4.95 -10.38 0.48
N LEU A 96 -3.84 -9.98 1.10
CA LEU A 96 -2.50 -10.20 0.55
C LEU A 96 -2.13 -11.68 0.43
N ASP A 97 -2.63 -12.54 1.32
CA ASP A 97 -2.40 -13.98 1.28
C ASP A 97 -3.08 -14.66 0.08
N HIS A 98 -4.14 -14.05 -0.49
CA HIS A 98 -4.77 -14.55 -1.73
C HIS A 98 -3.90 -14.32 -2.97
N LEU A 99 -2.87 -13.48 -2.88
CA LEU A 99 -1.96 -13.18 -4.00
C LEU A 99 -0.87 -14.26 -4.17
N HIS A 100 -0.68 -15.13 -3.19
CA HIS A 100 0.28 -16.24 -3.23
C HIS A 100 -0.32 -17.56 -3.74
N GLY A 101 -1.45 -17.51 -4.44
CA GLY A 101 -2.17 -18.67 -5.00
C GLY A 101 -1.53 -19.27 -6.24
#